data_AF-A0A2A7UBW3-F1
#
_entry.id   AF-A0A2A7UBW3-F1
#
_cell.length_a   1.000
_cell.length_b   1.000
_cell.length_c   1.000
_cell.angle_alpha   90.00
_cell.angle_beta   90.00
_cell.angle_gamma   90.00
#
_symmetry.space_group_name_H-M   'P 1'
#
loop_
_entity.id
_entity.type
_entity.pdbx_description
1 polymer ?
#
loop_
_entity_poly.entity_id
_entity_poly.type
_entity_poly.pdbx_seq_one_letter_code
_entity_poly.pdbx_strand_id
1 'polypeptide(L)'
;MRVPTVLLAAALALAAVCGTACGSMGTEPPACPSETFDLHRHPATLGDEKALVRAFDEAAEQQLESTTMAEMTSRAGWSTAWDRVIYLGPRTTDEQLKLKAASDLDLACFSNLPALTSNSDQPSPHTTVFLADGKPVQAVWWVDRNPSLDFGDREFLLPDTVLRYDPTAQTMRAE
;
A
#
# COMPACT_ATOMS: atom_id res chain seq x y z
N MET A 1 68.13 -15.34 -50.16
CA MET A 1 69.01 -14.37 -49.45
C MET A 1 68.27 -13.96 -48.19
N ARG A 2 68.69 -14.45 -47.01
CA ARG A 2 69.62 -13.78 -46.06
C ARG A 2 69.00 -12.50 -45.48
N VAL A 3 68.79 -12.27 -44.18
CA VAL A 3 69.09 -12.95 -42.89
C VAL A 3 68.14 -12.33 -41.83
N PRO A 4 67.77 -13.08 -40.78
CA PRO A 4 67.00 -12.63 -39.60
C PRO A 4 67.89 -12.08 -38.46
N THR A 5 67.35 -11.23 -37.58
CA THR A 5 67.94 -10.88 -36.26
C THR A 5 66.84 -10.22 -35.40
N VAL A 6 66.25 -10.90 -34.39
CA VAL A 6 66.75 -11.23 -33.04
C VAL A 6 66.58 -10.07 -32.04
N LEU A 7 65.69 -10.33 -31.07
CA LEU A 7 65.70 -9.96 -29.63
C LEU A 7 66.03 -8.51 -29.23
N LEU A 8 65.16 -7.90 -28.42
CA LEU A 8 65.47 -7.65 -27.00
C LEU A 8 64.23 -7.20 -26.20
N ALA A 9 64.19 -7.65 -24.95
CA ALA A 9 63.16 -7.47 -23.94
C ALA A 9 63.16 -6.09 -23.28
N ALA A 10 62.02 -5.69 -22.70
CA ALA A 10 61.98 -4.88 -21.48
C ALA A 10 60.58 -4.95 -20.83
N ALA A 11 60.57 -5.33 -19.55
CA ALA A 11 59.43 -5.34 -18.63
C ALA A 11 59.13 -3.94 -18.05
N LEU A 12 58.10 -3.87 -17.19
CA LEU A 12 57.67 -2.78 -16.26
C LEU A 12 56.55 -1.89 -16.82
N ALA A 13 55.43 -1.61 -16.13
CA ALA A 13 54.99 -1.89 -14.78
C ALA A 13 53.45 -1.80 -14.72
N LEU A 14 52.83 -2.53 -13.78
CA LEU A 14 51.43 -2.35 -13.41
C LEU A 14 51.22 -0.96 -12.79
N ALA A 15 50.25 -0.20 -13.31
CA ALA A 15 49.59 0.87 -12.58
C ALA A 15 48.11 0.50 -12.44
N ALA A 16 47.80 -0.27 -11.39
CA ALA A 16 46.44 -0.46 -10.91
C ALA A 16 45.99 0.85 -10.26
N VAL A 17 45.24 1.67 -11.00
CA VAL A 17 44.52 2.80 -10.42
C VAL A 17 43.23 2.24 -9.85
N CYS A 18 43.26 1.83 -8.58
CA CYS A 18 42.06 1.58 -7.82
C CYS A 18 41.32 2.91 -7.63
N GLY A 19 40.27 3.10 -8.42
CA GLY A 19 39.27 4.12 -8.15
C GLY A 19 38.53 3.76 -6.88
N THR A 20 38.76 4.49 -5.80
CA THR A 20 37.81 4.58 -4.70
C THR A 20 36.99 5.83 -4.92
N ALA A 21 35.97 5.68 -5.76
CA ALA A 21 34.81 6.54 -5.69
C ALA A 21 34.22 6.36 -4.28
N CYS A 22 34.17 7.44 -3.50
CA CYS A 22 33.29 7.53 -2.34
C CYS A 22 31.86 7.45 -2.84
N GLY A 23 31.38 6.24 -3.11
CA GLY A 23 29.97 5.97 -3.20
C GLY A 23 29.41 6.12 -1.80
N SER A 24 28.64 7.18 -1.57
CA SER A 24 27.65 7.19 -0.49
C SER A 24 26.93 5.84 -0.58
N MET A 25 27.08 4.99 0.43
CA MET A 25 26.19 3.85 0.63
C MET A 25 24.84 4.42 1.01
N GLY A 26 24.17 5.03 0.02
CA GLY A 26 22.73 5.16 0.05
C GLY A 26 22.22 3.74 -0.03
N THR A 27 21.65 3.24 1.06
CA THR A 27 20.77 2.10 1.00
C THR A 27 19.69 2.48 0.00
N GLU A 28 19.83 2.00 -1.23
CA GLU A 28 18.81 2.17 -2.26
C GLU A 28 17.52 1.61 -1.68
N PRO A 29 16.40 2.37 -1.69
CA PRO A 29 15.12 1.84 -1.26
C PRO A 29 14.87 0.50 -1.97
N PRO A 30 14.23 -0.48 -1.32
CA PRO A 30 13.89 -1.73 -1.97
C PRO A 30 13.19 -1.43 -3.30
N ALA A 31 13.77 -1.91 -4.39
CA ALA A 31 13.25 -1.67 -5.72
C ALA A 31 11.87 -2.33 -5.83
N CYS A 32 10.88 -1.58 -6.31
CA CYS A 32 9.52 -2.08 -6.37
C CYS A 32 9.40 -3.21 -7.38
N PRO A 33 9.00 -4.43 -6.96
CA PRO A 33 9.03 -5.62 -7.82
C PRO A 33 8.12 -5.49 -9.05
N SER A 34 7.07 -4.68 -8.97
CA SER A 34 6.00 -4.69 -9.97
C SER A 34 5.49 -3.32 -10.43
N GLU A 35 5.89 -2.21 -9.78
CA GLU A 35 5.54 -0.78 -10.01
C GLU A 35 5.16 -0.10 -8.68
N THR A 36 5.16 1.23 -8.63
CA THR A 36 4.68 2.01 -7.47
C THR A 36 3.18 2.30 -7.62
N PHE A 37 2.40 1.96 -6.59
CA PHE A 37 0.98 2.26 -6.54
C PHE A 37 0.72 3.64 -5.89
N ASP A 38 0.17 4.57 -6.65
CA ASP A 38 -0.18 5.91 -6.16
C ASP A 38 -1.57 5.92 -5.52
N LEU A 39 -1.62 6.18 -4.20
CA LEU A 39 -2.88 6.19 -3.45
C LEU A 39 -3.87 7.28 -3.86
N HIS A 40 -3.43 8.34 -4.55
CA HIS A 40 -4.32 9.40 -5.07
C HIS A 40 -4.58 9.28 -6.56
N ARG A 41 -3.69 8.61 -7.31
CA ARG A 41 -3.73 8.54 -8.78
C ARG A 41 -3.62 7.10 -9.24
N HIS A 42 -4.67 6.34 -8.95
CA HIS A 42 -4.85 4.99 -9.47
C HIS A 42 -6.13 4.91 -10.32
N PRO A 43 -6.25 3.93 -11.22
CA PRO A 43 -7.51 3.65 -11.88
C PRO A 43 -8.56 3.18 -10.86
N ALA A 44 -9.81 3.60 -11.03
CA ALA A 44 -10.95 3.10 -10.28
C ALA A 44 -11.48 1.81 -10.93
N THR A 45 -10.74 0.71 -10.76
CA THR A 45 -11.00 -0.57 -11.45
C THR A 45 -12.16 -1.37 -10.84
N LEU A 46 -12.43 -1.18 -9.55
CA LEU A 46 -13.48 -1.88 -8.83
C LEU A 46 -14.82 -1.14 -8.91
N GLY A 47 -14.80 0.18 -8.79
CA GLY A 47 -15.99 1.03 -8.84
C GLY A 47 -15.74 2.45 -8.33
N ASP A 48 -16.78 3.27 -8.24
CA ASP A 48 -16.67 4.65 -7.72
C ASP A 48 -16.44 4.64 -6.19
N GLU A 49 -15.34 5.26 -5.75
CA GLU A 49 -14.98 5.42 -4.33
C GLU A 49 -16.07 6.11 -3.53
N LYS A 50 -16.73 7.13 -4.11
CA LYS A 50 -17.81 7.85 -3.42
C LYS A 50 -19.03 6.98 -3.19
N ALA A 51 -19.30 6.03 -4.08
CA ALA A 51 -20.38 5.08 -3.91
C ALA A 51 -20.10 4.12 -2.75
N LEU A 52 -18.82 3.75 -2.53
CA LEU A 52 -18.44 2.91 -1.40
C LEU A 52 -18.56 3.66 -0.07
N VAL A 53 -18.02 4.88 0.00
CA VAL A 53 -18.14 5.73 1.20
C VAL A 53 -19.61 5.91 1.57
N ARG A 54 -20.45 6.30 0.60
CA ARG A 54 -21.90 6.43 0.82
C ARG A 54 -22.56 5.14 1.30
N ALA A 55 -22.18 3.98 0.75
CA ALA A 55 -22.76 2.71 1.19
C ALA A 55 -22.48 2.45 2.69
N PHE A 56 -21.27 2.76 3.15
CA PHE A 56 -20.91 2.65 4.57
C PHE A 56 -21.63 3.68 5.43
N ASP A 57 -21.72 4.92 4.99
CA ASP A 57 -22.46 5.98 5.71
C ASP A 57 -23.94 5.60 5.86
N GLU A 58 -24.59 5.17 4.77
CA GLU A 58 -25.99 4.73 4.80
C GLU A 58 -26.19 3.52 5.74
N ALA A 59 -25.26 2.57 5.76
CA ALA A 59 -25.35 1.41 6.66
C ALA A 59 -25.22 1.80 8.14
N ALA A 60 -24.31 2.72 8.46
CA ALA A 60 -24.15 3.25 9.81
C ALA A 60 -25.36 4.11 10.23
N GLU A 61 -25.86 4.99 9.36
CA GLU A 61 -27.05 5.82 9.60
C GLU A 61 -28.31 4.96 9.84
N GLN A 62 -28.46 3.87 9.09
CA GLN A 62 -29.56 2.93 9.24
C GLN A 62 -29.36 1.92 10.38
N GLN A 63 -28.22 1.95 11.07
CA GLN A 63 -27.87 1.04 12.15
C GLN A 63 -27.99 -0.43 11.74
N LEU A 64 -27.47 -0.75 10.55
CA LEU A 64 -27.54 -2.09 9.98
C LEU A 64 -26.92 -3.12 10.93
N GLU A 65 -27.73 -4.06 11.43
CA GLU A 65 -27.29 -5.00 12.47
C GLU A 65 -26.06 -5.82 12.07
N SER A 66 -26.02 -6.28 10.81
CA SER A 66 -24.92 -7.06 10.27
C SER A 66 -24.89 -7.05 8.74
N THR A 67 -23.69 -7.11 8.19
CA THR A 67 -23.39 -7.24 6.75
C THR A 67 -21.97 -7.79 6.59
N THR A 68 -21.53 -8.03 5.37
CA THR A 68 -20.14 -8.36 5.03
C THR A 68 -19.47 -7.28 4.19
N MET A 69 -18.15 -7.27 4.12
CA MET A 69 -17.41 -6.39 3.20
C MET A 69 -17.80 -6.59 1.73
N ALA A 70 -18.02 -7.84 1.31
CA ALA A 70 -18.52 -8.16 -0.04
C ALA A 70 -19.89 -7.55 -0.31
N GLU A 71 -20.81 -7.63 0.65
CA GLU A 71 -22.13 -7.00 0.51
C GLU A 71 -22.05 -5.47 0.47
N MET A 72 -21.17 -4.86 1.26
CA MET A 72 -20.97 -3.41 1.24
C MET A 72 -20.41 -2.91 -0.11
N THR A 73 -19.39 -3.59 -0.63
CA THR A 73 -18.85 -3.28 -1.97
C THR A 73 -19.89 -3.54 -3.07
N SER A 74 -20.69 -4.61 -2.95
CA SER A 74 -21.78 -4.88 -3.89
C SER A 74 -22.86 -3.80 -3.87
N ARG A 75 -23.26 -3.29 -2.70
CA ARG A 75 -24.20 -2.15 -2.55
C ARG A 75 -23.66 -0.87 -3.21
N ALA A 76 -22.34 -0.69 -3.20
CA ALA A 76 -21.66 0.40 -3.88
C ALA A 76 -21.56 0.22 -5.41
N GLY A 77 -22.04 -0.92 -5.94
CA GLY A 77 -21.93 -1.27 -7.36
C GLY A 77 -20.52 -1.67 -7.78
N TRP A 78 -19.66 -2.04 -6.83
CA TRP A 78 -18.30 -2.46 -7.14
C TRP A 78 -18.25 -3.88 -7.69
N SER A 79 -17.25 -4.14 -8.53
CA SER A 79 -16.88 -5.50 -8.92
C SER A 79 -16.34 -6.29 -7.72
N THR A 80 -16.43 -7.61 -7.79
CA THR A 80 -15.89 -8.54 -6.79
C THR A 80 -14.44 -8.93 -7.07
N ALA A 81 -13.72 -8.18 -7.92
CA ALA A 81 -12.35 -8.50 -8.35
C ALA A 81 -11.30 -8.03 -7.32
N TRP A 82 -11.51 -8.42 -6.06
CA TRP A 82 -10.63 -8.13 -4.92
C TRP A 82 -10.77 -9.27 -3.90
N ASP A 83 -9.74 -9.49 -3.09
CA ASP A 83 -9.70 -10.61 -2.13
C ASP A 83 -9.34 -10.19 -0.70
N ARG A 84 -8.81 -8.97 -0.54
CA ARG A 84 -8.32 -8.47 0.74
C ARG A 84 -8.37 -6.95 0.77
N VAL A 85 -8.62 -6.43 1.96
CA VAL A 85 -8.67 -5.00 2.23
C VAL A 85 -7.75 -4.69 3.40
N ILE A 86 -6.84 -3.73 3.24
CA ILE A 86 -5.91 -3.31 4.29
C ILE A 86 -6.13 -1.86 4.66
N TYR A 87 -5.82 -1.54 5.91
CA TYR A 87 -5.81 -0.18 6.42
C TYR A 87 -4.39 0.38 6.43
N LEU A 88 -4.20 1.51 5.75
CA LEU A 88 -3.00 2.34 5.80
C LEU A 88 -3.33 3.63 6.56
N GLY A 89 -2.86 3.68 7.80
CA GLY A 89 -2.92 4.88 8.63
C GLY A 89 -1.64 5.72 8.52
N PRO A 90 -1.60 6.88 9.19
CA PRO A 90 -0.38 7.64 9.35
C PRO A 90 0.68 6.76 10.03
N ARG A 91 1.91 6.78 9.52
CA ARG A 91 3.05 6.02 10.05
C ARG A 91 2.93 4.49 9.94
N THR A 92 2.07 3.97 9.05
CA THR A 92 2.16 2.55 8.68
C THR A 92 3.61 2.22 8.30
N THR A 93 4.13 1.06 8.73
CA THR A 93 5.50 0.59 8.45
C THR A 93 5.52 -0.60 7.46
N ASP A 94 6.68 -0.89 6.86
CA ASP A 94 6.84 -2.04 5.96
C ASP A 94 6.52 -3.37 6.66
N GLU A 95 6.92 -3.50 7.92
CA GLU A 95 6.62 -4.67 8.74
C GLU A 95 5.11 -4.86 8.91
N GLN A 96 4.38 -3.79 9.22
CA GLN A 96 2.93 -3.82 9.33
C GLN A 96 2.28 -4.15 7.99
N LEU A 97 2.78 -3.58 6.89
CA LEU A 97 2.26 -3.87 5.57
C LEU A 97 2.45 -5.34 5.18
N LYS A 98 3.62 -5.92 5.47
CA LYS A 98 3.92 -7.33 5.22
C LYS A 98 3.03 -8.29 5.99
N LEU A 99 2.65 -7.93 7.22
CA LEU A 99 1.69 -8.67 8.03
C LEU A 99 0.26 -8.59 7.46
N LYS A 100 -0.11 -7.42 6.93
CA LYS A 100 -1.48 -7.13 6.46
C LYS A 100 -1.77 -7.66 5.05
N ALA A 101 -0.83 -7.50 4.13
CA ALA A 101 -1.10 -7.52 2.69
C ALA A 101 -0.45 -8.70 1.96
N ALA A 102 0.88 -8.81 2.02
CA ALA A 102 1.71 -9.92 1.55
C ALA A 102 3.18 -9.63 1.92
N SER A 103 4.02 -10.66 2.08
CA SER A 103 5.40 -10.48 2.56
C SER A 103 6.34 -9.76 1.56
N ASP A 104 5.92 -9.62 0.31
CA ASP A 104 6.65 -8.98 -0.79
C ASP A 104 6.21 -7.53 -1.06
N LEU A 105 5.23 -7.00 -0.32
CA LEU A 105 4.82 -5.60 -0.41
C LEU A 105 5.63 -4.71 0.56
N ASP A 106 6.18 -3.63 0.02
CA ASP A 106 6.91 -2.59 0.76
C ASP A 106 6.22 -1.22 0.60
N LEU A 107 6.26 -0.36 1.62
CA LEU A 107 5.73 1.01 1.57
C LEU A 107 6.44 1.89 0.56
N ALA A 108 7.70 1.58 0.25
CA ALA A 108 8.42 2.24 -0.85
C ALA A 108 7.68 2.06 -2.19
N CYS A 109 6.80 1.07 -2.29
CA CYS A 109 5.97 0.80 -3.46
C CYS A 109 4.58 1.42 -3.40
N PHE A 110 4.33 2.24 -2.38
CA PHE A 110 3.18 3.11 -2.31
C PHE A 110 3.65 4.56 -2.39
N SER A 111 3.01 5.37 -3.23
CA SER A 111 3.22 6.83 -3.23
C SER A 111 1.99 7.55 -2.66
N ASN A 112 2.22 8.77 -2.16
CA ASN A 112 1.20 9.57 -1.48
C ASN A 112 0.57 8.90 -0.25
N LEU A 113 1.41 8.28 0.58
CA LEU A 113 0.99 7.70 1.87
C LEU A 113 0.31 8.75 2.77
N PRO A 114 -0.68 8.35 3.58
CA PRO A 114 -1.33 9.25 4.53
C PRO A 114 -0.31 9.88 5.49
N ALA A 115 -0.27 11.21 5.50
CA ALA A 115 0.63 11.96 6.36
C ALA A 115 0.02 12.12 7.76
N LEU A 116 0.86 12.13 8.79
CA LEU A 116 0.45 12.53 10.12
C LEU A 116 0.10 14.03 10.12
N THR A 117 -1.08 14.41 10.63
CA THR A 117 -1.37 15.82 10.89
C THR A 117 -0.62 16.31 12.12
N SER A 118 -0.09 17.53 12.04
CA SER A 118 0.51 18.24 13.17
C SER A 118 -0.53 18.89 14.09
N ASN A 119 -1.80 18.93 13.69
CA ASN A 119 -2.90 19.47 14.47
C ASN A 119 -3.60 18.35 15.25
N SER A 120 -3.49 18.36 16.58
CA SER A 120 -4.15 17.39 17.46
C SER A 120 -5.67 17.42 17.37
N ASP A 121 -6.24 18.56 16.95
CA ASP A 121 -7.66 18.72 16.79
C ASP A 121 -8.14 18.15 15.45
N GLN A 122 -7.26 17.68 14.55
CA GLN A 122 -7.66 17.03 13.31
C GLN A 122 -7.26 15.55 13.30
N PRO A 123 -8.20 14.65 12.95
CA PRO A 123 -7.90 13.24 12.72
C PRO A 123 -6.86 13.13 11.61
N SER A 124 -5.93 12.19 11.76
CA SER A 124 -5.04 11.89 10.66
C SER A 124 -5.78 11.19 9.53
N PRO A 125 -5.51 11.59 8.27
CA PRO A 125 -6.12 10.92 7.15
C PRO A 125 -5.63 9.48 7.11
N HIS A 126 -6.45 8.63 6.52
CA HIS A 126 -6.14 7.22 6.35
C HIS A 126 -6.79 6.72 5.07
N THR A 127 -6.27 5.60 4.60
CA THR A 127 -6.64 5.02 3.33
C THR A 127 -6.91 3.55 3.52
N THR A 128 -7.95 3.08 2.85
CA THR A 128 -8.22 1.66 2.72
C THR A 128 -7.78 1.21 1.33
N VAL A 129 -6.96 0.17 1.25
CA VAL A 129 -6.44 -0.34 -0.02
C VAL A 129 -7.02 -1.72 -0.27
N PHE A 130 -7.63 -1.88 -1.43
CA PHE A 130 -8.12 -3.15 -1.94
C PHE A 130 -7.02 -3.84 -2.73
N LEU A 131 -6.86 -5.12 -2.46
CA LEU A 131 -5.87 -5.99 -3.08
C LEU A 131 -6.58 -7.08 -3.88
N ALA A 132 -5.93 -7.52 -4.96
CA ALA A 132 -6.25 -8.73 -5.69
C ALA A 132 -4.95 -9.48 -5.99
N ASP A 133 -4.87 -10.76 -5.63
CA ASP A 133 -3.68 -11.59 -5.78
C ASP A 133 -2.42 -10.94 -5.18
N GLY A 134 -2.58 -10.29 -4.02
CA GLY A 134 -1.49 -9.60 -3.33
C GLY A 134 -1.06 -8.27 -3.97
N LYS A 135 -1.77 -7.77 -4.99
CA LYS A 135 -1.46 -6.50 -5.66
C LYS A 135 -2.50 -5.43 -5.36
N PRO A 136 -2.11 -4.17 -5.11
CA PRO A 136 -3.07 -3.08 -4.94
C PRO A 136 -3.79 -2.79 -6.25
N VAL A 137 -5.12 -2.77 -6.18
CA VAL A 137 -6.00 -2.55 -7.36
C VAL A 137 -6.80 -1.25 -7.26
N GLN A 138 -7.11 -0.80 -6.04
CA GLN A 138 -7.81 0.46 -5.80
C GLN A 138 -7.61 0.91 -4.35
N ALA A 139 -7.50 2.22 -4.11
CA ALA A 139 -7.54 2.81 -2.77
C ALA A 139 -8.81 3.65 -2.59
N VAL A 140 -9.23 3.83 -1.33
CA VAL A 140 -10.32 4.71 -0.92
C VAL A 140 -9.83 5.58 0.22
N TRP A 141 -9.91 6.89 0.05
CA TRP A 141 -9.59 7.86 1.10
C TRP A 141 -10.80 8.19 1.93
N TRP A 142 -10.65 8.06 3.24
CA TRP A 142 -11.67 8.47 4.19
C TRP A 142 -11.27 9.81 4.78
N VAL A 143 -12.04 10.83 4.46
CA VAL A 143 -11.76 12.22 4.84
C VAL A 143 -12.49 12.66 6.11
N ASP A 144 -13.48 11.87 6.55
CA ASP A 144 -14.23 12.11 7.77
C ASP A 144 -13.44 11.73 9.01
N ARG A 145 -13.72 12.42 10.12
CA ARG A 145 -13.05 12.17 11.40
C ARG A 145 -13.29 10.76 11.92
N ASN A 146 -14.51 10.28 11.73
CA ASN A 146 -14.93 8.94 12.06
C ASN A 146 -15.47 8.31 10.78
N PRO A 147 -14.63 7.59 10.00
CA PRO A 147 -15.13 6.84 8.85
C PRO A 147 -16.20 5.84 9.29
N SER A 148 -17.22 5.65 8.47
CA SER A 148 -18.28 4.67 8.75
C SER A 148 -17.80 3.22 8.67
N LEU A 149 -16.57 2.96 8.22
CA LEU A 149 -15.89 1.66 8.29
C LEU A 149 -14.84 1.66 9.41
N ASP A 150 -14.99 0.73 10.36
CA ASP A 150 -14.00 0.45 11.42
C ASP A 150 -13.47 -0.98 11.27
N PHE A 151 -12.14 -1.14 11.23
CA PHE A 151 -11.48 -2.45 11.11
C PHE A 151 -11.51 -3.25 12.41
N GLY A 152 -11.93 -2.63 13.51
CA GLY A 152 -11.86 -3.24 14.82
C GLY A 152 -10.44 -3.61 15.21
N ASP A 153 -10.25 -4.84 15.69
CA ASP A 153 -8.92 -5.35 16.07
C ASP A 153 -8.25 -6.12 14.91
N ARG A 154 -8.80 -6.00 13.69
CA ARG A 154 -8.33 -6.74 12.52
C ARG A 154 -7.27 -5.98 11.76
N GLU A 155 -6.25 -6.69 11.34
CA GLU A 155 -5.18 -6.15 10.49
C GLU A 155 -5.63 -5.98 9.03
N PHE A 156 -6.54 -6.83 8.57
CA PHE A 156 -7.11 -6.81 7.23
C PHE A 156 -8.54 -7.37 7.24
N LEU A 157 -9.30 -7.04 6.21
CA LEU A 157 -10.65 -7.56 5.96
C LEU A 157 -10.66 -8.42 4.70
N LEU A 158 -11.50 -9.45 4.73
CA LEU A 158 -11.78 -10.37 3.63
C LEU A 158 -13.21 -10.14 3.12
N PRO A 159 -13.58 -10.64 1.92
CA PRO A 159 -14.94 -10.55 1.40
C PRO A 159 -16.03 -10.97 2.40
N ASP A 160 -15.80 -12.05 3.12
CA ASP A 160 -16.73 -12.63 4.11
C ASP A 160 -16.59 -12.04 5.52
N THR A 161 -15.72 -11.06 5.72
CA THR A 161 -15.57 -10.41 7.04
C THR A 161 -16.87 -9.71 7.41
N VAL A 162 -17.42 -10.13 8.55
CA VAL A 162 -18.65 -9.60 9.10
C VAL A 162 -18.39 -8.22 9.70
N LEU A 163 -19.30 -7.31 9.40
CA LEU A 163 -19.37 -5.97 9.92
C LEU A 163 -20.66 -5.85 10.73
N ARG A 164 -20.59 -5.23 11.91
CA ARG A 164 -21.74 -4.88 12.74
C ARG A 164 -21.75 -3.41 13.07
N TYR A 165 -22.95 -2.87 13.23
CA TYR A 165 -23.09 -1.52 13.75
C TYR A 165 -22.60 -1.43 15.21
N ASP A 166 -21.64 -0.55 15.47
CA ASP A 166 -21.22 -0.16 16.81
C ASP A 166 -21.97 1.12 17.23
N PRO A 167 -22.89 1.06 18.21
CA PRO A 167 -23.64 2.24 18.64
C PRO A 167 -22.78 3.29 19.37
N THR A 168 -21.60 2.94 19.85
CA THR A 168 -20.70 3.85 20.56
C THR A 168 -19.93 4.73 19.59
N ALA A 169 -19.36 4.10 18.55
CA ALA A 169 -18.61 4.80 17.52
C ALA A 169 -19.51 5.34 16.39
N GLN A 170 -20.74 4.81 16.28
CA GLN A 170 -21.67 5.04 15.17
C GLN A 170 -21.07 4.63 13.81
N THR A 171 -20.40 3.48 13.78
CA THR A 171 -19.70 2.95 12.60
C THR A 171 -20.10 1.49 12.33
N MET A 172 -19.75 0.99 11.16
CA MET A 172 -19.75 -0.43 10.83
C MET A 172 -18.39 -1.02 11.19
N ARG A 173 -18.32 -1.72 12.32
CA ARG A 173 -17.10 -2.32 12.88
C ARG A 173 -16.96 -3.78 12.48
N ALA A 174 -15.76 -4.17 12.05
CA ALA A 174 -15.44 -5.54 11.70
C ALA A 174 -15.26 -6.44 12.94
N GLU A 175 -15.76 -7.68 12.84
CA GLU A 175 -15.60 -8.78 13.81
C GLU A 175 -14.42 -9.69 13.45
#